data_AF-A0A956ITE5-F1
#
_entry.id   AF-A0A956ITE5-F1
#
_cell.length_a   1.000
_cell.length_b   1.000
_cell.length_c   1.000
_cell.angle_alpha   90.00
_cell.angle_beta   90.00
_cell.angle_gamma   90.00
#
_symmetry.space_group_name_H-M   'P 1'
#
loop_
_entity.id
_entity.type
_entity.pdbx_description
1 polymer ?
#
loop_
_entity_poly.entity_id
_entity_poly.type
_entity_poly.pdbx_seq_one_letter_code
_entity_poly.pdbx_strand_id
1 'polypeptide(L)'
;MTFVLAGALMLAAGAERAMASGGREDVAVVLRSGSDSELASSIDVQALGTLRAAPGVAAPGGEPSVSPELVSVVALPKSDGSGLSNLTVRGVAERAFALRPNLS
;
A
#
# COMPACT_ATOMS: atom_id res chain seq x y z
N MET A 1 17.97 16.61 -31.51
CA MET A 1 16.68 16.89 -30.81
C MET A 1 15.79 15.65 -30.67
N THR A 2 15.80 14.71 -31.62
CA THR A 2 15.01 13.46 -31.60
C THR A 2 15.35 12.50 -30.45
N PHE A 3 16.61 12.41 -30.00
CA PHE A 3 17.00 11.57 -28.85
C PHE A 3 16.37 12.01 -27.52
N VAL A 4 16.25 13.32 -27.27
CA VAL A 4 15.64 13.86 -26.05
C VAL A 4 14.13 13.60 -26.05
N LEU A 5 13.48 13.78 -27.21
CA LEU A 5 12.05 13.48 -27.38
C LEU A 5 11.78 11.97 -27.19
N ALA A 6 12.59 11.11 -27.78
CA ALA A 6 12.47 9.66 -27.60
C ALA A 6 12.67 9.25 -26.13
N GLY A 7 13.66 9.83 -25.44
CA GLY A 7 13.87 9.60 -24.01
C GLY A 7 12.70 10.04 -23.14
N ALA A 8 12.13 11.22 -23.41
CA ALA A 8 10.96 11.72 -22.69
C ALA A 8 9.72 10.82 -22.89
N LEU A 9 9.48 10.35 -24.13
CA LEU A 9 8.37 9.43 -24.43
C LEU A 9 8.59 8.04 -23.80
N MET A 10 9.82 7.55 -23.76
CA MET A 10 10.15 6.28 -23.09
C MET A 10 9.96 6.36 -21.58
N LEU A 11 10.34 7.48 -20.94
CA LEU A 11 10.08 7.69 -19.51
C LEU A 11 8.58 7.83 -19.23
N ALA A 12 7.85 8.59 -20.05
CA ALA A 12 6.41 8.71 -19.92
C ALA A 12 5.72 7.34 -20.05
N ALA A 13 6.08 6.55 -21.06
CA ALA A 13 5.56 5.19 -21.25
C ALA A 13 6.00 4.22 -20.14
N GLY A 14 7.19 4.40 -19.57
CA GLY A 14 7.67 3.62 -18.41
C GLY A 14 6.88 3.94 -17.14
N ALA A 15 6.64 5.22 -16.88
CA ALA A 15 5.82 5.69 -15.76
C ALA A 15 4.36 5.22 -15.90
N GLU A 16 3.77 5.35 -17.09
CA GLU A 16 2.41 4.90 -17.37
C GLU A 16 2.25 3.38 -17.17
N ARG A 17 3.20 2.57 -17.67
CA ARG A 17 3.22 1.12 -17.43
C ARG A 17 3.35 0.76 -15.96
N ALA A 18 4.21 1.46 -15.23
CA ALA A 18 4.37 1.22 -13.79
C ALA A 18 3.08 1.53 -13.02
N MET A 19 2.38 2.62 -13.36
CA MET A 19 1.08 2.97 -12.78
C MET A 19 -0.01 1.96 -13.16
N ALA A 20 -0.05 1.50 -14.41
CA ALA A 20 -1.04 0.53 -14.89
C ALA A 20 -0.85 -0.88 -14.31
N SER A 21 0.37 -1.26 -13.94
CA SER A 21 0.69 -2.62 -13.46
C SER A 21 0.47 -2.85 -11.95
N GLY A 22 0.28 -1.79 -11.17
CA GLY A 22 0.38 -1.87 -9.70
C GLY A 22 -0.91 -2.25 -8.96
N GLY A 23 -2.07 -2.17 -9.61
CA GLY A 23 -3.39 -2.30 -8.97
C GLY A 23 -4.18 -3.52 -9.44
N ARG A 24 -4.85 -4.17 -8.50
CA ARG A 24 -5.87 -5.20 -8.77
C ARG A 24 -7.24 -4.53 -8.77
N GLU A 25 -8.07 -4.76 -9.79
CA GLU A 25 -9.41 -4.17 -9.90
C GLU A 25 -10.37 -4.59 -8.77
N ASP A 26 -10.09 -5.73 -8.13
CA ASP A 26 -10.87 -6.28 -7.02
C ASP A 26 -10.33 -5.92 -5.62
N VAL A 27 -9.30 -5.06 -5.56
CA VAL A 27 -8.68 -4.63 -4.29
C VAL A 27 -8.67 -3.11 -4.21
N ALA A 28 -9.36 -2.57 -3.21
CA ALA A 28 -9.35 -1.15 -2.90
C ALA A 28 -8.45 -0.85 -1.69
N VAL A 29 -7.79 0.31 -1.70
CA VAL A 29 -7.07 0.86 -0.56
C VAL A 29 -7.91 1.98 0.04
N VAL A 30 -8.14 1.92 1.35
CA VAL A 30 -8.90 2.94 2.09
C VAL A 30 -7.95 3.72 2.98
N LEU A 31 -7.97 5.04 2.86
CA LEU A 31 -7.23 5.97 3.71
C LEU A 31 -8.19 6.79 4.56
N ARG A 32 -7.71 7.29 5.70
CA ARG A 32 -8.46 8.27 6.49
C ARG A 32 -8.71 9.51 5.65
N SER A 33 -9.93 10.06 5.74
CA SER A 33 -10.24 11.37 5.15
C SER A 33 -9.23 12.43 5.61
N GLY A 34 -8.73 13.23 4.67
CA GLY A 34 -7.69 14.24 4.89
C GLY A 34 -6.26 13.69 4.99
N SER A 35 -6.02 12.43 4.61
CA SER A 35 -4.67 11.90 4.42
C SER A 35 -4.32 11.79 2.94
N ASP A 36 -3.15 12.28 2.56
CA ASP A 36 -2.60 12.16 1.21
C ASP A 36 -1.66 10.95 1.05
N SER A 37 -1.40 10.21 2.13
CA SER A 37 -0.50 9.05 2.13
C SER A 37 -0.89 7.98 3.15
N GLU A 38 -0.43 6.76 2.92
CA GLU A 38 -0.57 5.65 3.88
C GLU A 38 0.14 5.94 5.21
N LEU A 39 1.27 6.67 5.17
CA LEU A 39 2.05 7.07 6.35
C LEU A 39 1.32 8.06 7.25
N ALA A 40 0.56 8.99 6.65
CA ALA A 40 -0.24 9.97 7.40
C ALA A 40 -1.66 9.46 7.71
N SER A 41 -2.01 8.25 7.26
CA SER A 41 -3.35 7.68 7.44
C SER A 41 -3.41 6.85 8.71
N SER A 42 -4.19 7.31 9.68
CA SER A 42 -4.53 6.54 10.88
C SER A 42 -6.03 6.22 10.89
N ILE A 43 -6.40 4.95 10.77
CA ILE A 43 -7.81 4.51 10.86
C ILE A 43 -8.04 3.91 12.26
N ASP A 44 -9.08 4.39 12.96
CA ASP A 44 -9.46 3.86 14.26
C ASP A 44 -10.03 2.42 14.11
N VAL A 45 -9.76 1.57 15.10
CA VAL A 45 -10.34 0.23 15.22
C VAL A 45 -11.86 0.27 15.21
N GLN A 46 -12.50 1.32 15.73
CA GLN A 46 -13.96 1.47 15.64
C GLN A 46 -14.44 1.65 14.20
N ALA A 47 -13.70 2.40 13.38
CA ALA A 47 -14.01 2.58 11.97
C ALA A 47 -13.78 1.29 11.15
N LEU A 48 -12.90 0.40 11.61
CA LEU A 48 -12.65 -0.90 10.98
C LEU A 48 -13.91 -1.77 10.95
N GLY A 49 -14.75 -1.70 11.99
CA GLY A 49 -16.04 -2.43 12.02
C GLY A 49 -16.98 -1.98 10.90
N THR A 50 -17.08 -0.67 10.67
CA THR A 50 -17.86 -0.10 9.57
C THR A 50 -17.29 -0.47 8.21
N LEU A 51 -15.96 -0.45 8.05
CA LEU A 51 -15.31 -0.88 6.80
C LEU A 51 -15.55 -2.35 6.50
N ARG A 52 -15.51 -3.22 7.51
CA ARG A 52 -15.83 -4.65 7.36
C ARG A 52 -17.27 -4.93 6.97
N ALA A 53 -18.20 -4.10 7.46
CA ALA A 53 -19.63 -4.20 7.14
C ALA A 53 -20.03 -3.43 5.88
N ALA A 54 -19.07 -2.76 5.20
CA ALA A 54 -19.38 -1.94 4.05
C ALA A 54 -19.89 -2.78 2.86
N PRO A 55 -20.93 -2.30 2.15
CA PRO A 55 -21.43 -2.98 0.96
C PRO A 55 -20.33 -3.02 -0.11
N GLY A 56 -20.00 -4.23 -0.60
CA GLY A 56 -18.95 -4.45 -1.59
C GLY A 56 -17.69 -5.14 -1.06
N VAL A 57 -17.55 -5.29 0.26
CA VAL A 57 -16.46 -6.11 0.83
C VAL A 57 -16.75 -7.58 0.60
N ALA A 58 -15.86 -8.26 -0.13
CA ALA A 58 -15.96 -9.69 -0.35
C ALA A 58 -15.80 -10.45 0.97
N ALA A 59 -16.64 -11.46 1.22
CA ALA A 59 -16.55 -12.33 2.39
C ALA A 59 -16.50 -13.82 2.01
N PRO A 60 -15.46 -14.27 1.27
CA PRO A 60 -15.33 -15.66 0.89
C PRO A 60 -15.12 -16.50 2.15
N GLY A 61 -16.10 -17.38 2.44
CA GLY A 61 -16.13 -18.20 3.65
C GLY A 61 -16.81 -17.55 4.86
N GLY A 62 -17.52 -16.43 4.69
CA GLY A 62 -18.28 -15.76 5.76
C GLY A 62 -17.50 -14.71 6.57
N GLU A 63 -16.19 -14.60 6.34
CA GLU A 63 -15.31 -13.61 6.98
C GLU A 63 -14.97 -12.46 6.00
N PRO A 64 -15.20 -11.18 6.37
CA PRO A 64 -14.87 -10.03 5.52
C PRO A 64 -13.39 -9.98 5.16
N SER A 65 -13.08 -9.89 3.86
CA SER A 65 -11.73 -9.72 3.35
C SER A 65 -11.25 -8.28 3.51
N VAL A 66 -10.83 -7.95 4.73
CA VAL A 66 -10.24 -6.67 5.11
C VAL A 66 -8.94 -6.91 5.85
N SER A 67 -7.89 -6.20 5.44
CA SER A 67 -6.61 -6.14 6.17
C SER A 67 -6.41 -4.73 6.71
N PRO A 68 -6.47 -4.50 8.03
CA PRO A 68 -5.99 -3.26 8.62
C PRO A 68 -4.46 -3.22 8.50
N GLU A 69 -3.94 -2.28 7.72
CA GLU A 69 -2.51 -2.09 7.53
C GLU A 69 -2.02 -0.82 8.20
N LEU A 70 -0.81 -0.86 8.76
CA LEU A 70 -0.13 0.26 9.39
C LEU A 70 1.24 0.45 8.75
N VAL A 71 1.54 1.65 8.26
CA VAL A 71 2.88 1.99 7.76
C VAL A 71 3.54 2.95 8.74
N SER A 72 4.72 2.61 9.23
CA SER A 72 5.48 3.44 10.16
C SER A 72 6.96 3.48 9.79
N VAL A 73 7.62 4.60 10.10
CA VAL A 73 9.08 4.73 9.93
C VAL A 73 9.72 4.54 11.30
N VAL A 74 10.57 3.52 11.43
CA VAL A 74 11.33 3.24 12.64
C VAL A 74 12.81 3.51 12.40
N ALA A 75 13.46 4.18 13.35
CA ALA A 75 14.90 4.37 13.32
C ALA A 75 15.56 3.15 13.98
N LEU A 76 16.26 2.33 13.20
CA LEU A 76 16.98 1.16 13.69
C LEU A 76 18.49 1.35 13.51
N PRO A 77 19.32 0.89 14.47
CA PRO A 77 20.76 0.93 14.32
C PRO A 77 21.18 0.08 13.12
N LYS A 78 22.08 0.63 12.31
CA LYS A 78 22.65 -0.11 11.18
C LYS A 78 23.53 -1.24 11.71
N SER A 79 23.54 -2.37 10.99
CA SER A 79 24.35 -3.54 11.32
C SER A 79 25.86 -3.26 11.31
N ASP A 80 26.30 -2.24 10.58
CA ASP A 80 27.69 -1.76 10.50
C ASP A 80 28.08 -0.80 11.63
N GLY A 81 27.17 -0.46 12.54
CA GLY A 81 27.42 0.46 13.65
C GLY A 81 27.55 1.93 13.24
N SER A 82 27.31 2.28 11.96
CA SER A 82 27.49 3.65 11.44
C SER A 82 26.38 4.64 11.81
N GLY A 83 25.47 4.27 12.72
CA GLY A 83 24.40 5.13 13.23
C GLY A 83 23.00 4.54 13.05
N LEU A 84 21.99 5.40 13.13
CA LEU A 84 20.59 5.02 12.92
C LEU A 84 20.21 5.13 11.43
N SER A 85 19.40 4.20 10.95
CA SER A 85 18.77 4.22 9.63
C SER A 85 17.26 4.19 9.78
N ASN A 86 16.58 5.02 8.99
CA ASN A 86 15.13 5.01 8.91
C ASN A 86 14.69 3.83 8.04
N LEU A 87 13.90 2.93 8.61
CA LEU A 87 13.31 1.79 7.92
C LEU A 87 11.80 1.97 7.91
N THR A 88 11.21 1.85 6.72
CA THR A 88 9.75 1.82 6.58
C THR A 88 9.27 0.41 6.86
N VAL A 89 8.43 0.26 7.88
CA VAL A 89 7.84 -1.00 8.30
C VAL A 89 6.35 -0.95 8.04
N ARG A 90 5.81 -2.04 7.50
CA ARG A 90 4.37 -2.21 7.29
C ARG A 90 3.86 -3.37 8.12
N GLY A 91 3.00 -3.09 9.09
CA GLY A 91 2.21 -4.09 9.79
C GLY A 91 1.00 -4.47 8.93
N VAL A 92 0.79 -5.76 8.72
CA VAL A 92 -0.33 -6.30 7.94
C VAL A 92 -1.01 -7.44 8.69
N ALA A 93 -2.31 -7.64 8.45
CA ALA A 93 -3.00 -8.84 8.93
C ALA A 93 -2.67 -10.03 8.03
N GLU A 94 -2.88 -11.26 8.51
CA GLU A 94 -2.63 -12.48 7.73
C GLU A 94 -3.39 -12.49 6.38
N ARG A 95 -4.60 -11.91 6.38
CA ARG A 95 -5.43 -11.80 5.16
C ARG A 95 -4.85 -10.84 4.11
N ALA A 96 -3.86 -10.02 4.46
CA ALA A 96 -3.15 -9.17 3.50
C ALA A 96 -2.46 -9.98 2.41
N PHE A 97 -1.92 -11.16 2.75
CA PHE A 97 -1.27 -12.04 1.78
C PHE A 97 -2.28 -12.63 0.77
N ALA A 98 -3.52 -12.86 1.20
CA ALA A 98 -4.60 -13.26 0.29
C ALA A 98 -5.07 -12.10 -0.60
N LEU A 99 -5.09 -10.87 -0.06
CA LEU A 99 -5.44 -9.66 -0.81
C LEU A 99 -4.33 -9.23 -1.78
N ARG A 100 -3.07 -9.47 -1.42
CA ARG A 100 -1.87 -9.09 -2.17
C ARG A 100 -0.94 -10.30 -2.34
N PRO A 101 -1.27 -11.23 -3.25
CA PRO A 101 -0.46 -12.43 -3.49
C PRO A 101 0.95 -12.13 -4.04
N ASN A 102 1.21 -10.88 -4.44
CA ASN A 102 2.52 -10.41 -4.88
C ASN A 102 3.44 -10.01 -3.72
N LEU A 103 2.95 -10.01 -2.47
CA LEU A 103 3.76 -9.89 -1.26
C LEU A 103 4.22 -11.30 -0.87
N SER A 104 5.35 -11.75 -1.42
CA SER A 104 6.01 -13.01 -1.06
C SER A 104 7.20 -12.77 -0.15
#